data_AF-A0A838R1S7-F1
#
_entry.id   AF-A0A838R1S7-F1
#
_cell.length_a   1.000
_cell.length_b   1.000
_cell.length_c   1.000
_cell.angle_alpha   90.00
_cell.angle_beta   90.00
_cell.angle_gamma   90.00
#
_symmetry.space_group_name_H-M   'P 1'
#
loop_
_entity.id
_entity.type
_entity.pdbx_description
1 polymer ?
#
loop_
_entity_poly.entity_id
_entity_poly.type
_entity_poly.pdbx_seq_one_letter_code
_entity_poly.pdbx_strand_id
1 'polypeptide(L)'
;MAESIVIDLPNGQSIEVNDSEWTELASANWNRLEDDGYVQWTQTIRRHKDGRILVYVIYLPTSGILRTAGEILSAGSKSVANVVERLAEQFDVPTNVPHFCIEGYKRASGGQHG
;
A
#
# COMPACT_ATOMS: atom_id res chain seq x y z
N MET A 1 -15.00 -3.31 15.44
CA MET A 1 -14.88 -4.43 14.49
C MET A 1 -13.54 -4.24 13.80
N ALA A 2 -12.65 -5.24 13.80
CA ALA A 2 -11.40 -5.12 13.07
C ALA A 2 -11.75 -5.15 11.59
N GLU A 3 -11.47 -4.06 10.86
CA GLU A 3 -11.68 -4.04 9.42
C GLU A 3 -10.60 -4.91 8.79
N SER A 4 -11.01 -5.93 8.04
CA SER A 4 -10.11 -6.75 7.26
C SER A 4 -10.21 -6.39 5.79
N ILE A 5 -9.06 -6.38 5.11
CA ILE A 5 -8.96 -6.13 3.67
C ILE A 5 -8.31 -7.32 2.98
N VAL A 6 -8.90 -7.74 1.86
CA VAL A 6 -8.34 -8.79 1.01
C VAL A 6 -7.42 -8.13 -0.03
N ILE A 7 -6.17 -8.58 -0.09
CA ILE A 7 -5.15 -8.06 -0.99
C ILE A 7 -4.72 -9.16 -1.97
N ASP A 8 -4.82 -8.86 -3.26
CA ASP A 8 -4.37 -9.75 -4.33
C ASP A 8 -2.85 -9.64 -4.55
N LEU A 9 -2.17 -10.79 -4.57
CA LEU A 9 -0.73 -10.90 -4.76
C LEU A 9 -0.39 -11.33 -6.21
N PRO A 10 0.82 -11.00 -6.72
CA PRO A 10 1.24 -11.33 -8.09
C PRO A 10 1.27 -12.84 -8.38
N ASN A 11 1.36 -13.68 -7.36
CA ASN A 11 1.37 -15.14 -7.50
C ASN A 11 -0.04 -15.76 -7.62
N GLY A 12 -1.09 -14.93 -7.74
CA GLY A 12 -2.47 -15.36 -7.85
C GLY A 12 -3.10 -15.77 -6.51
N GLN A 13 -2.40 -15.56 -5.39
CA GLN A 13 -2.97 -15.73 -4.06
C GLN A 13 -3.59 -14.41 -3.59
N SER A 14 -4.59 -14.51 -2.71
CA SER A 14 -5.11 -13.37 -1.96
C SER A 14 -4.84 -13.59 -0.47
N ILE A 15 -4.51 -12.51 0.23
CA ILE A 15 -4.31 -12.53 1.68
C ILE A 15 -5.34 -11.64 2.36
N GLU A 16 -5.79 -12.04 3.54
CA GLU A 16 -6.59 -11.17 4.40
C GLU A 16 -5.67 -10.44 5.37
N VAL A 17 -5.81 -9.12 5.43
CA VAL A 17 -4.99 -8.21 6.21
C VAL A 17 -5.88 -7.56 7.24
N ASN A 18 -5.55 -7.72 8.52
CA ASN A 18 -6.25 -7.10 9.64
C ASN A 18 -5.28 -6.27 10.49
N ASP A 19 -5.81 -5.25 11.15
CA ASP A 19 -5.02 -4.32 11.98
C ASP A 19 -4.33 -4.99 13.18
N SER A 20 -4.84 -6.14 13.63
CA SER A 20 -4.31 -6.82 14.81
C SER A 20 -2.99 -7.55 14.53
N GLU A 21 -2.74 -7.94 13.27
CA GLU A 21 -1.55 -8.66 12.83
C GLU A 21 -0.63 -7.80 11.97
N TRP A 22 -1.20 -6.84 11.24
CA TRP A 22 -0.49 -5.97 10.30
C TRP A 22 -0.60 -4.52 10.75
N THR A 23 0.44 -4.03 11.42
CA THR A 23 0.54 -2.64 11.87
C THR A 23 0.86 -1.73 10.70
N GLU A 24 0.07 -0.68 10.51
CA GLU A 24 0.35 0.36 9.54
C GLU A 24 1.62 1.15 9.88
N LEU A 25 2.50 1.29 8.90
CA LEU A 25 3.71 2.09 8.99
C LEU A 25 3.57 3.42 8.26
N ALA A 26 2.91 3.39 7.09
CA ALA A 26 2.68 4.57 6.28
C ALA A 26 1.50 4.36 5.33
N SER A 27 0.84 5.46 4.99
CA SER A 27 -0.23 5.48 4.00
C SER A 27 -0.18 6.80 3.22
N ALA A 28 -0.47 6.74 1.93
CA ALA A 28 -0.65 7.90 1.08
C ALA A 28 -1.93 7.71 0.25
N ASN A 29 -2.66 8.80 0.09
CA ASN A 29 -3.92 8.81 -0.63
C ASN A 29 -3.83 9.78 -1.80
N TRP A 30 -4.43 9.38 -2.91
CA TRP A 30 -4.61 10.23 -4.08
C TRP A 30 -5.97 10.00 -4.68
N ASN A 31 -6.48 11.04 -5.33
CA ASN A 31 -7.75 10.96 -6.01
C ASN A 31 -7.79 11.92 -7.19
N ARG A 32 -8.68 11.62 -8.13
CA ARG A 32 -8.88 12.40 -9.35
C ARG A 32 -10.35 12.39 -9.72
N LEU A 33 -10.85 13.58 -10.07
CA LEU A 33 -12.14 13.71 -10.72
C LEU A 33 -11.97 13.37 -12.21
N GLU A 34 -12.85 12.52 -12.72
CA GLU A 34 -12.97 12.15 -14.13
C GLU A 34 -14.39 12.47 -14.62
N ASP A 35 -14.59 12.51 -15.94
CA ASP A 35 -15.88 12.87 -16.54
C ASP A 35 -17.03 11.96 -16.06
N ASP A 36 -16.72 10.68 -15.82
CA ASP A 36 -17.68 9.65 -15.41
C ASP A 36 -17.66 9.36 -13.89
N GLY A 37 -16.96 10.16 -13.09
CA GLY A 37 -16.98 10.03 -11.63
C GLY A 37 -15.65 10.33 -10.95
N TYR A 38 -15.35 9.57 -9.89
CA TYR A 38 -14.21 9.83 -9.04
C TYR A 38 -13.36 8.59 -8.85
N VAL A 39 -12.06 8.74 -9.06
CA VAL A 39 -11.07 7.69 -8.82
C VAL A 39 -10.45 7.92 -7.45
N GLN A 40 -10.44 6.88 -6.61
CA GLN A 40 -9.71 6.88 -5.35
C GLN A 40 -8.57 5.87 -5.39
N TRP A 41 -7.45 6.25 -4.82
CA TRP A 41 -6.30 5.41 -4.66
C TRP A 41 -5.69 5.62 -3.28
N THR A 42 -5.39 4.51 -2.61
CA THR A 42 -4.70 4.48 -1.32
C THR A 42 -3.57 3.49 -1.42
N GLN A 43 -2.36 3.90 -1.04
CA GLN A 43 -1.22 3.01 -0.91
C GLN A 43 -0.77 2.94 0.52
N THR A 44 -0.60 1.73 1.02
CA THR A 44 -0.31 1.47 2.41
C THR A 44 0.85 0.50 2.55
N ILE A 45 1.71 0.80 3.52
CA ILE A 45 2.81 -0.06 3.93
C ILE A 45 2.50 -0.54 5.34
N ARG A 46 2.40 -1.85 5.52
CA ARG A 46 2.18 -2.48 6.82
C ARG A 46 3.30 -3.43 7.17
N ARG A 47 3.50 -3.65 8.46
CA ARG A 47 4.44 -4.63 9.00
C ARG A 47 3.69 -5.68 9.80
N HIS A 48 3.96 -6.93 9.47
CA HIS A 48 3.49 -8.07 10.25
C HIS A 48 4.30 -8.24 11.53
N LYS A 49 3.74 -8.90 12.54
CA LYS A 49 4.42 -9.21 13.81
C LYS A 49 5.73 -9.99 13.64
N ASP A 50 5.84 -10.81 12.60
CA ASP A 50 7.06 -11.57 12.27
C ASP A 50 8.12 -10.76 11.49
N GLY A 51 7.85 -9.48 11.20
CA GLY A 51 8.77 -8.58 10.51
C GLY A 51 8.61 -8.52 8.99
N ARG A 52 7.73 -9.33 8.37
CA ARG A 52 7.37 -9.16 6.95
C ARG A 52 6.75 -7.79 6.70
N ILE A 53 7.02 -7.22 5.54
CA ILE A 53 6.43 -5.96 5.09
C ILE A 53 5.43 -6.28 3.98
N LEU A 54 4.23 -5.73 4.09
CA LEU A 54 3.24 -5.74 3.02
C LEU A 54 3.15 -4.33 2.46
N VAL A 55 3.32 -4.21 1.15
CA VAL A 55 3.01 -2.99 0.41
C VAL A 55 1.80 -3.29 -0.44
N TYR A 56 0.73 -2.52 -0.32
CA TYR A 56 -0.47 -2.73 -1.12
C TYR A 56 -1.13 -1.42 -1.52
N VAL A 57 -2.00 -1.52 -2.52
CA VAL A 57 -2.86 -0.44 -2.96
C VAL A 57 -4.31 -0.88 -2.93
N ILE A 58 -5.17 0.08 -2.64
CA ILE A 58 -6.62 0.01 -2.82
C ILE A 58 -6.95 1.01 -3.91
N TYR A 59 -7.60 0.54 -4.96
CA TYR A 59 -7.98 1.36 -6.10
C TYR A 59 -9.49 1.23 -6.33
N LEU A 60 -10.21 2.35 -6.23
CA LEU A 60 -11.62 2.45 -6.57
C LEU A 60 -11.74 3.24 -7.88
N PRO A 61 -11.92 2.56 -9.04
CA PRO A 61 -12.20 3.21 -10.31
C PRO A 61 -13.62 3.80 -10.34
N THR A 62 -13.89 4.61 -11.37
CA THR A 62 -15.23 5.16 -11.67
C THR A 62 -16.31 4.10 -11.84
N SER A 63 -15.94 2.87 -12.24
CA SER A 63 -16.88 1.73 -12.32
C SER A 63 -17.39 1.24 -10.96
N GLY A 64 -16.78 1.70 -9.86
CA GLY A 64 -17.14 1.31 -8.49
C GLY A 64 -16.63 -0.07 -8.07
N ILE A 65 -15.93 -0.80 -8.94
CA ILE A 65 -15.38 -2.12 -8.62
C ILE A 65 -14.02 -1.95 -7.94
N LEU A 66 -13.99 -2.09 -6.62
CA LEU A 66 -12.77 -2.05 -5.82
C LEU A 66 -11.75 -3.06 -6.35
N ARG A 67 -10.51 -2.62 -6.52
CA ARG A 67 -9.36 -3.46 -6.88
C ARG A 67 -8.29 -3.31 -5.82
N THR A 68 -7.61 -4.42 -5.52
CA THR A 68 -6.45 -4.42 -4.64
C THR A 68 -5.28 -5.04 -5.36
N ALA A 69 -4.07 -4.63 -4.99
CA ALA A 69 -2.84 -5.27 -5.44
C ALA A 69 -1.76 -5.03 -4.39
N GLY A 70 -0.93 -6.02 -4.11
CA GLY A 70 0.16 -5.83 -3.16
C GLY A 70 1.27 -6.86 -3.30
N GLU A 71 2.34 -6.66 -2.55
CA GLU A 71 3.47 -7.58 -2.48
C GLU A 71 3.95 -7.73 -1.04
N ILE A 72 4.26 -8.96 -0.64
CA ILE A 72 4.89 -9.27 0.63
C ILE A 72 6.39 -9.33 0.43
N LEU A 73 7.10 -8.57 1.25
CA LEU A 73 8.56 -8.52 1.31
C LEU A 73 9.05 -9.17 2.60
N SER A 74 10.17 -9.87 2.49
CA SER A 74 10.90 -10.42 3.63
C SER A 74 11.34 -9.32 4.60
N ALA A 75 11.50 -9.68 5.88
CA ALA A 75 12.06 -8.78 6.88
C ALA A 75 13.42 -8.22 6.42
N GLY A 76 13.59 -6.90 6.52
CA GLY A 76 14.83 -6.21 6.10
C GLY A 76 14.99 -6.01 4.59
N SER A 77 13.97 -6.29 3.78
CA SER A 77 14.00 -6.01 2.36
C SER A 77 14.24 -4.52 2.09
N LYS A 78 15.22 -4.21 1.23
CA LYS A 78 15.51 -2.84 0.75
C LYS A 78 14.60 -2.44 -0.43
N SER A 79 13.75 -3.35 -0.89
CA SER A 79 12.94 -3.16 -2.11
C SER A 79 11.59 -2.47 -1.86
N VAL A 80 11.30 -2.01 -0.63
CA VAL A 80 10.01 -1.38 -0.29
C VAL A 80 9.73 -0.19 -1.22
N ALA A 81 10.70 0.71 -1.42
CA ALA A 81 10.54 1.87 -2.30
C ALA A 81 10.22 1.45 -3.74
N ASN A 82 10.97 0.49 -4.29
CA ASN A 82 10.75 0.00 -5.66
C ASN A 82 9.36 -0.60 -5.84
N VAL A 83 8.85 -1.33 -4.85
CA VAL A 83 7.48 -1.91 -4.92
C VAL A 83 6.42 -0.81 -4.85
N VAL A 84 6.62 0.18 -3.99
CA VAL A 84 5.73 1.35 -3.87
C VAL A 84 5.63 2.08 -5.20
N GLU A 85 6.77 2.40 -5.82
CA GLU A 85 6.83 3.11 -7.10
C GLU A 85 6.20 2.29 -8.22
N ARG A 86 6.58 1.01 -8.36
CA ARG A 86 6.02 0.11 -9.38
C ARG A 86 4.50 -0.04 -9.28
N LEU A 87 3.96 -0.11 -8.06
CA LEU A 87 2.51 -0.15 -7.86
C LEU A 87 1.86 1.19 -8.25
N ALA A 88 2.46 2.34 -7.95
CA ALA A 88 1.94 3.63 -8.38
C ALA A 88 1.95 3.80 -9.91
N GLU A 89 3.03 3.35 -10.58
CA GLU A 89 3.17 3.36 -12.04
C GLU A 89 2.08 2.53 -12.73
N GLN A 90 1.74 1.35 -12.18
CA GLN A 90 0.69 0.48 -12.73
C GLN A 90 -0.69 1.16 -12.82
N PHE A 91 -0.97 2.12 -11.93
CA PHE A 91 -2.25 2.83 -11.87
C PHE A 91 -2.16 4.29 -12.31
N ASP A 92 -1.06 4.69 -12.97
CA ASP A 92 -0.83 6.05 -13.48
C ASP A 92 -0.99 7.14 -12.40
N VAL A 93 -0.45 6.86 -11.21
CA VAL A 93 -0.53 7.76 -10.05
C VAL A 93 0.65 8.74 -10.07
N PRO A 94 0.43 10.04 -9.79
CA PRO A 94 1.50 11.04 -9.74
C PRO A 94 2.63 10.67 -8.78
N THR A 95 3.89 10.85 -9.20
CA THR A 95 5.09 10.40 -8.48
C THR A 95 5.30 11.02 -7.10
N ASN A 96 4.68 12.17 -6.83
CA ASN A 96 4.70 12.78 -5.49
C ASN A 96 3.95 11.92 -4.45
N VAL A 97 2.95 11.15 -4.87
CA VAL A 97 2.14 10.32 -3.97
C VAL A 97 2.94 9.14 -3.38
N PRO A 98 3.56 8.24 -4.18
CA PRO A 98 4.42 7.19 -3.65
C PRO A 98 5.61 7.75 -2.87
N HIS A 99 6.14 8.92 -3.25
CA HIS A 99 7.19 9.60 -2.50
C HIS A 99 6.77 9.92 -1.05
N PHE A 100 5.56 10.45 -0.83
CA PHE A 100 5.06 10.69 0.54
C PHE A 100 4.90 9.40 1.35
N CYS A 101 4.47 8.31 0.71
CA CYS A 101 4.34 7.00 1.36
C CYS A 101 5.71 6.47 1.79
N ILE A 102 6.71 6.55 0.91
CA ILE A 102 8.10 6.14 1.19
C ILE A 102 8.71 6.95 2.34
N GLU A 103 8.53 8.28 2.32
CA GLU A 103 9.04 9.14 3.39
C GLU A 103 8.37 8.84 4.74
N GLY A 104 7.06 8.56 4.75
CA GLY A 104 6.35 8.07 5.92
C GLY A 104 6.96 6.77 6.46
N TYR A 105 7.20 5.81 5.58
CA TYR A 105 7.80 4.52 5.96
C TYR A 105 9.22 4.67 6.51
N LYS A 106 10.05 5.53 5.91
CA LYS A 106 11.39 5.82 6.42
C LYS A 106 11.36 6.42 7.82
N ARG A 107 10.41 7.32 8.12
CA ARG A 107 10.25 7.89 9.47
C ARG A 107 9.82 6.82 10.48
N ALA A 108 8.84 5.98 10.12
CA ALA A 108 8.36 4.90 10.98
C ALA A 108 9.44 3.83 11.23
N SER A 109 10.31 3.58 10.25
CA SER A 109 11.36 2.55 10.32
C SER A 109 12.69 3.08 10.90
N GLY A 110 12.97 4.38 10.74
CA GLY A 110 14.18 5.05 11.19
C GLY A 110 14.11 5.63 12.61
N GLY A 111 12.94 5.57 13.26
CA GLY A 111 12.73 6.04 14.63
C GLY A 111 13.36 5.18 15.74
N GLN A 112 14.20 4.20 15.42
CA GLN A 112 15.10 3.57 16.39
C GLN A 112 16.51 4.18 16.28
N HIS A 113 16.67 5.45 16.66
CA HIS A 113 17.91 6.04 17.19
C HIS A 113 17.55 7.44 17.72
N GLY A 114 17.48 7.56 19.06
CA GLY A 114 17.18 8.80 19.79
C GLY A 114 16.44 8.53 21.07
#